data_AF-A0A7W0EKQ6-F1
#
_entry.id   AF-A0A7W0EKQ6-F1
#
_cell.length_a   1.000
_cell.length_b   1.000
_cell.length_c   1.000
_cell.angle_alpha   90.00
_cell.angle_beta   90.00
_cell.angle_gamma   90.00
#
_symmetry.space_group_name_H-M   'P 1'
#
loop_
_entity.id
_entity.type
_entity.pdbx_description
1 polymer ?
#
loop_
_entity_poly.entity_id
_entity_poly.type
_entity_poly.pdbx_seq_one_letter_code
_entity_poly.pdbx_strand_id
1 'polypeptide(L)'
;MNLLKTLFLAICVSVLMTACMTKGTSPTASAPQEERTDILYSCNCGPQCKCNSVSLTPGNCKCGSPMAWGHVIKVEGNEAILCQCKEGCKCNIDPKDPTKCGCGMPVKRVNLAGSGIYFCNCGGTCACNTLSAMPAGCKCGMPLKKAE
;
A
#
# COMPACT_ATOMS: atom_id res chain seq x y z
N MET A 1 72.98 0.29 10.64
CA MET A 1 72.08 -0.64 9.92
C MET A 1 70.62 -0.66 10.41
N ASN A 2 70.20 0.23 11.34
CA ASN A 2 68.85 0.20 11.93
C ASN A 2 67.95 1.40 11.59
N LEU A 3 68.47 2.40 10.87
CA LEU A 3 67.71 3.62 10.53
C LEU A 3 66.93 3.49 9.20
N LEU A 4 67.36 2.58 8.31
CA LEU A 4 66.72 2.35 7.01
C LEU A 4 65.48 1.44 7.11
N LYS A 5 65.42 0.57 8.13
CA LYS A 5 64.29 -0.35 8.37
C LYS A 5 63.08 0.35 8.99
N THR A 6 63.30 1.39 9.81
CA THR A 6 62.22 2.18 10.40
C THR A 6 61.57 3.16 9.41
N LEU A 7 62.30 3.58 8.36
CA LEU A 7 61.75 4.45 7.32
C LEU A 7 60.78 3.70 6.38
N PHE A 8 61.02 2.41 6.12
CA PHE A 8 60.15 1.58 5.27
C PHE A 8 58.82 1.20 5.92
N LEU A 9 58.74 1.15 7.26
CA LEU A 9 57.49 0.80 7.96
C LEU A 9 56.51 1.98 8.05
N ALA A 10 56.98 3.22 7.90
CA ALA A 10 56.14 4.42 7.97
C ALA A 10 55.42 4.73 6.64
N ILE A 11 55.90 4.20 5.51
CA ILE A 11 55.37 4.50 4.18
C ILE A 11 54.22 3.56 3.78
N CYS A 12 54.12 2.36 4.38
CA CYS A 12 53.03 1.43 4.09
C CYS A 12 51.70 1.75 4.81
N VAL A 13 51.69 2.65 5.80
CA VAL A 13 50.48 2.97 6.58
C VAL A 13 49.67 4.13 5.98
N SER A 14 50.23 4.89 5.04
CA SER A 14 49.59 6.09 4.48
C SER A 14 48.86 5.89 3.14
N VAL A 15 48.90 4.70 2.54
CA VAL A 15 48.29 4.44 1.20
C VAL A 15 46.89 3.79 1.27
N LEU A 16 46.34 3.55 2.47
CA LEU A 16 45.05 2.85 2.66
C LEU A 16 43.83 3.76 2.91
N MET A 17 43.91 5.06 2.63
CA MET A 17 42.82 6.02 2.93
C MET A 17 42.32 6.81 1.70
N THR A 18 42.39 6.25 0.48
CA THR A 18 41.93 6.96 -0.73
C THR A 18 41.05 6.11 -1.65
N ALA A 19 39.91 5.61 -1.17
CA ALA A 19 38.89 5.03 -2.05
C ALA A 19 37.51 4.88 -1.39
N CYS A 20 36.92 5.94 -0.84
CA CYS A 20 35.49 5.94 -0.46
C CYS A 20 34.89 7.34 -0.67
N MET A 21 34.93 7.84 -1.91
CA MET A 21 34.15 9.00 -2.35
C MET A 21 33.21 8.59 -3.48
N THR A 22 32.43 7.53 -3.25
CA THR A 22 31.18 7.35 -4.00
C THR A 22 30.18 8.33 -3.39
N LYS A 23 29.82 9.35 -4.17
CA LYS A 23 28.67 10.21 -3.95
C LYS A 23 27.43 9.33 -3.84
N GLY A 24 27.12 8.90 -2.63
CA GLY A 24 25.83 8.32 -2.28
C GLY A 24 24.81 9.43 -2.44
N THR A 25 24.13 9.45 -3.60
CA THR A 25 22.84 10.08 -3.74
C THR A 25 22.00 9.63 -2.57
N SER A 26 21.79 10.52 -1.60
CA SER A 26 20.91 10.26 -0.48
C SER A 26 19.56 9.84 -1.05
N PRO A 27 18.98 8.69 -0.64
CA PRO A 27 17.57 8.48 -0.89
C PRO A 27 16.88 9.67 -0.23
N THR A 28 16.17 10.47 -1.03
CA THR A 28 15.20 11.43 -0.51
C THR A 28 14.40 10.69 0.53
N ALA A 29 14.66 11.02 1.81
CA ALA A 29 13.90 10.51 2.93
C ALA A 29 12.47 10.96 2.67
N SER A 30 11.72 10.07 2.04
CA SER A 30 10.30 10.22 1.87
C SER A 30 9.80 10.34 3.30
N ALA A 31 9.18 11.47 3.63
CA ALA A 31 8.51 11.64 4.91
C ALA A 31 7.73 10.34 5.20
N PRO A 32 7.68 9.85 6.45
CA PRO A 32 6.98 8.61 6.78
C PRO A 32 5.60 8.65 6.15
N GLN A 33 5.40 7.92 5.05
CA GLN A 33 4.09 7.84 4.44
C GLN A 33 3.28 7.04 5.43
N GLU A 34 2.31 7.69 6.07
CA GLU A 34 1.34 7.02 6.93
C GLU A 34 0.77 5.86 6.12
N GLU A 35 1.08 4.63 6.55
CA GLU A 35 0.68 3.44 5.83
C GLU A 35 -0.85 3.38 5.79
N ARG A 36 -1.41 3.63 4.61
CA ARG A 36 -2.84 3.70 4.39
C ARG A 36 -3.42 2.29 4.45
N THR A 37 -4.30 2.06 5.40
CA THR A 37 -4.98 0.77 5.60
C THR A 37 -6.30 0.68 4.84
N ASP A 38 -6.64 1.70 4.05
CA ASP A 38 -7.90 1.86 3.32
C ASP A 38 -7.67 1.92 1.81
N ILE A 39 -6.62 1.23 1.34
CA ILE A 39 -6.28 1.05 -0.07
C ILE A 39 -6.52 -0.40 -0.45
N LEU A 40 -7.13 -0.60 -1.62
CA LEU A 40 -7.27 -1.92 -2.22
C LEU A 40 -7.01 -1.84 -3.73
N TYR A 41 -6.12 -2.70 -4.19
CA TYR A 41 -5.84 -2.90 -5.61
C TYR A 41 -6.81 -3.93 -6.17
N SER A 42 -7.50 -3.60 -7.25
CA SER A 42 -8.49 -4.48 -7.89
C SER A 42 -8.27 -4.56 -9.38
N CYS A 43 -8.61 -5.68 -10.01
CA CYS A 43 -8.41 -5.85 -11.45
C CYS A 43 -9.10 -4.76 -12.29
N ASN A 44 -8.40 -4.20 -13.28
CA ASN A 44 -8.91 -3.12 -14.13
C ASN A 44 -9.54 -3.58 -15.46
N CYS A 45 -9.93 -4.84 -15.59
CA CYS A 45 -10.51 -5.39 -16.83
C CYS A 45 -11.95 -4.95 -17.13
N GLY A 46 -12.49 -3.98 -16.40
CA GLY A 46 -13.88 -3.51 -16.56
C GLY A 46 -14.95 -4.47 -16.03
N PRO A 47 -16.24 -4.20 -16.31
CA PRO A 47 -17.38 -4.92 -15.75
C PRO A 47 -17.45 -6.40 -16.18
N GLN A 48 -16.82 -6.76 -17.30
CA GLN A 48 -16.73 -8.14 -17.76
C GLN A 48 -15.73 -9.02 -16.99
N CYS A 49 -14.90 -8.47 -16.07
CA CYS A 49 -13.91 -9.31 -15.37
C CYS A 49 -14.56 -10.24 -14.36
N LYS A 50 -14.35 -11.54 -14.52
CA LYS A 50 -14.74 -12.58 -13.55
C LYS A 50 -13.60 -12.96 -12.59
N CYS A 51 -12.45 -12.31 -12.74
CA CYS A 51 -11.22 -12.63 -12.04
C CYS A 51 -11.27 -12.34 -10.53
N ASN A 52 -12.12 -11.39 -10.10
CA ASN A 52 -12.34 -10.96 -8.71
C ASN A 52 -11.04 -10.80 -7.88
N SER A 53 -9.93 -10.48 -8.55
CA SER A 53 -8.64 -10.39 -7.86
C SER A 53 -8.53 -9.05 -7.16
N VAL A 54 -8.22 -9.12 -5.87
CA VAL A 54 -7.96 -7.99 -4.99
C VAL A 54 -6.63 -8.21 -4.26
N SER A 55 -5.95 -7.12 -3.90
CA SER A 55 -4.68 -7.15 -3.16
C SER A 55 -4.50 -5.87 -2.35
N LEU A 56 -3.75 -5.95 -1.24
CA LEU A 56 -3.32 -4.77 -0.48
C LEU A 56 -2.04 -4.13 -1.05
N THR A 57 -1.41 -4.78 -2.03
CA THR A 57 -0.21 -4.30 -2.72
C THR A 57 -0.45 -4.20 -4.23
N PRO A 58 0.26 -3.29 -4.93
CA PRO A 58 0.24 -3.23 -6.39
C PRO A 58 0.66 -4.56 -7.02
N GLY A 59 0.18 -4.82 -8.24
CA GLY A 59 0.58 -6.00 -9.00
C GLY A 59 -0.34 -6.29 -10.18
N ASN A 60 -0.26 -7.52 -10.67
CA ASN A 60 -1.10 -8.01 -11.75
C ASN A 60 -2.20 -8.93 -11.22
N CYS A 61 -3.37 -8.85 -11.85
CA CYS A 61 -4.47 -9.77 -11.63
C CYS A 61 -4.14 -11.17 -12.17
N LYS A 62 -4.85 -12.21 -11.69
CA LYS A 62 -4.79 -13.58 -12.23
C LYS A 62 -5.04 -13.66 -13.75
N CYS A 63 -5.74 -12.70 -14.34
CA CYS A 63 -5.94 -12.61 -15.80
C CYS A 63 -4.78 -11.93 -16.55
N GLY A 64 -3.71 -11.52 -15.86
CA GLY A 64 -2.53 -10.88 -16.43
C GLY A 64 -2.61 -9.35 -16.53
N SER A 65 -3.80 -8.75 -16.39
CA SER A 65 -3.94 -7.29 -16.45
C SER A 65 -3.46 -6.59 -15.16
N PRO A 66 -2.93 -5.35 -15.24
CA PRO A 66 -2.52 -4.60 -14.07
C PRO A 66 -3.72 -4.32 -13.15
N MET A 67 -3.47 -4.34 -11.84
CA MET A 67 -4.46 -3.91 -10.86
C MET A 67 -4.55 -2.37 -10.81
N ALA A 68 -5.77 -1.86 -10.67
CA ALA A 68 -6.03 -0.46 -10.41
C ALA A 68 -6.10 -0.21 -8.91
N TRP A 69 -5.46 0.88 -8.49
CA TRP A 69 -5.61 1.45 -7.15
C TRP A 69 -7.06 1.86 -6.89
N GLY A 70 -7.53 1.71 -5.65
CA GLY A 70 -8.80 2.26 -5.21
C GLY A 70 -8.81 2.57 -3.72
N HIS A 71 -9.45 3.68 -3.37
CA HIS A 71 -9.69 4.05 -1.98
C HIS A 71 -10.94 3.34 -1.48
N VAL A 72 -10.82 2.54 -0.43
CA VAL A 72 -11.97 1.88 0.20
C VAL A 72 -12.75 2.92 1.00
N ILE A 73 -13.96 3.21 0.56
CA ILE A 73 -14.83 4.21 1.19
C ILE A 73 -15.81 3.58 2.17
N LYS A 74 -16.12 2.29 1.97
CA LYS A 74 -17.05 1.51 2.80
C LYS A 74 -16.84 0.01 2.56
N VAL A 75 -17.15 -0.81 3.55
CA VAL A 75 -17.30 -2.26 3.40
C VAL A 75 -18.69 -2.70 3.87
N GLU A 76 -19.39 -3.46 3.03
CA GLU A 76 -20.74 -4.00 3.27
C GLU A 76 -20.69 -5.52 3.18
N GLY A 77 -20.78 -6.23 4.32
CA GLY A 77 -20.55 -7.67 4.33
C GLY A 77 -19.13 -7.99 3.85
N ASN A 78 -19.00 -8.79 2.78
CA ASN A 78 -17.71 -9.06 2.13
C ASN A 78 -17.45 -8.18 0.90
N GLU A 79 -18.31 -7.20 0.60
CA GLU A 79 -18.09 -6.28 -0.53
C GLU A 79 -17.38 -5.02 -0.07
N ALA A 80 -16.20 -4.73 -0.63
CA ALA A 80 -15.58 -3.42 -0.52
C ALA A 80 -16.11 -2.51 -1.62
N ILE A 81 -16.47 -1.29 -1.24
CA ILE A 81 -16.85 -0.21 -2.15
C ILE A 81 -15.64 0.71 -2.28
N LEU A 82 -15.14 0.84 -3.50
CA LEU A 82 -13.92 1.57 -3.82
C LEU A 82 -14.26 2.81 -4.63
N CYS A 83 -13.63 3.92 -4.29
CA CYS A 83 -13.53 5.04 -5.19
C CYS A 83 -12.33 4.87 -6.12
N GLN A 84 -12.55 4.89 -7.44
CA GLN A 84 -11.50 4.82 -8.46
C GLN A 84 -10.93 6.21 -8.82
N CYS A 85 -10.82 7.10 -7.83
CA CYS A 85 -10.15 8.39 -8.03
C CYS A 85 -8.63 8.21 -8.16
N LYS A 86 -7.94 9.32 -8.51
CA LYS A 86 -6.48 9.36 -8.54
C LYS A 86 -5.91 8.92 -7.19
N GLU A 87 -4.79 8.22 -7.27
CA GLU A 87 -4.05 7.75 -6.10
C GLU A 87 -3.83 8.88 -5.08
N GLY A 88 -4.00 8.54 -3.80
CA GLY A 88 -3.91 9.49 -2.70
C GLY A 88 -5.24 10.19 -2.36
N CYS A 89 -6.32 9.96 -3.12
CA CYS A 89 -7.62 10.53 -2.77
C CYS A 89 -8.15 10.02 -1.42
N LYS A 90 -8.97 10.88 -0.79
CA LYS A 90 -9.64 10.65 0.50
C LYS A 90 -11.15 10.92 0.38
N CYS A 91 -11.71 10.67 -0.80
CA CYS A 91 -13.10 10.97 -1.11
C CYS A 91 -14.03 10.02 -0.36
N ASN A 92 -15.14 10.54 0.16
CA ASN A 92 -16.23 9.71 0.69
C ASN A 92 -17.24 9.38 -0.42
N ILE A 93 -18.22 8.54 -0.11
CA ILE A 93 -19.40 8.34 -0.96
C ILE A 93 -20.16 9.67 -1.15
N ASP A 94 -20.71 9.91 -2.34
CA ASP A 94 -21.53 11.10 -2.57
C ASP A 94 -22.85 10.96 -1.77
N PRO A 95 -23.20 11.94 -0.91
CA PRO A 95 -24.42 11.86 -0.10
C PRO A 95 -25.72 11.95 -0.92
N LYS A 96 -25.64 12.44 -2.17
CA LYS A 96 -26.79 12.57 -3.08
C LYS A 96 -26.91 11.39 -4.05
N ASP A 97 -25.81 10.69 -4.33
CA ASP A 97 -25.75 9.60 -5.29
C ASP A 97 -24.79 8.48 -4.80
N PRO A 98 -25.30 7.43 -4.14
CA PRO A 98 -24.45 6.37 -3.58
C PRO A 98 -23.72 5.52 -4.63
N THR A 99 -23.98 5.76 -5.93
CA THR A 99 -23.22 5.12 -7.03
C THR A 99 -21.95 5.90 -7.39
N LYS A 100 -21.71 7.04 -6.75
CA LYS A 100 -20.56 7.91 -6.97
C LYS A 100 -19.84 8.24 -5.68
N CYS A 101 -18.58 8.60 -5.82
CA CYS A 101 -17.82 9.27 -4.77
C CYS A 101 -18.09 10.76 -4.80
N GLY A 102 -17.76 11.46 -3.71
CA GLY A 102 -17.85 12.93 -3.64
C GLY A 102 -16.98 13.69 -4.65
N CYS A 103 -16.07 13.01 -5.36
CA CYS A 103 -15.34 13.57 -6.50
C CYS A 103 -16.03 13.36 -7.86
N GLY A 104 -17.24 12.78 -7.89
CA GLY A 104 -18.03 12.52 -9.09
C GLY A 104 -17.69 11.21 -9.82
N MET A 105 -16.61 10.52 -9.46
CA MET A 105 -16.25 9.23 -10.05
C MET A 105 -17.22 8.12 -9.60
N PRO A 106 -17.52 7.13 -10.46
CA PRO A 106 -18.33 5.99 -10.07
C PRO A 106 -17.61 5.16 -9.00
N VAL A 107 -18.39 4.56 -8.10
CA VAL A 107 -17.88 3.58 -7.14
C VAL A 107 -17.76 2.21 -7.80
N LYS A 108 -16.77 1.43 -7.39
CA LYS A 108 -16.58 0.04 -7.81
C LYS A 108 -16.81 -0.88 -6.61
N ARG A 109 -17.64 -1.91 -6.79
CA ARG A 109 -17.83 -2.98 -5.80
C ARG A 109 -16.90 -4.14 -6.12
N VAL A 110 -16.22 -4.66 -5.10
CA VAL A 110 -15.38 -5.86 -5.23
C VAL A 110 -15.64 -6.80 -4.06
N ASN A 111 -15.73 -8.09 -4.35
CA ASN A 111 -15.90 -9.11 -3.34
C ASN A 111 -14.54 -9.48 -2.72
N LEU A 112 -14.46 -9.45 -1.40
CA LEU A 112 -13.28 -9.82 -0.61
C LEU A 112 -13.28 -11.30 -0.20
N ALA A 113 -14.39 -12.03 -0.36
CA ALA A 113 -14.52 -13.42 0.03
C ALA A 113 -13.40 -14.28 -0.58
N GLY A 114 -12.78 -15.14 0.24
CA GLY A 114 -11.66 -15.98 -0.17
C GLY A 114 -10.35 -15.25 -0.50
N SER A 115 -10.27 -13.92 -0.35
CA SER A 115 -9.02 -13.18 -0.58
C SER A 115 -8.00 -13.32 0.56
N GLY A 116 -8.45 -13.74 1.75
CA GLY A 116 -7.64 -13.74 2.97
C GLY A 116 -7.49 -12.37 3.63
N ILE A 117 -8.12 -11.32 3.07
CA ILE A 117 -8.10 -9.97 3.64
C ILE A 117 -8.99 -9.89 4.88
N TYR A 118 -8.50 -9.21 5.90
CA TYR A 118 -9.24 -8.82 7.10
C TYR A 118 -9.72 -7.38 6.93
N PHE A 119 -10.96 -7.10 7.31
CA PHE A 119 -11.57 -5.80 7.17
C PHE A 119 -12.33 -5.39 8.43
N CYS A 120 -12.49 -4.09 8.60
CA CYS A 120 -13.24 -3.55 9.69
C CYS A 120 -14.75 -3.69 9.45
N ASN A 121 -15.43 -4.45 10.30
CA ASN A 121 -16.86 -4.74 10.20
C ASN A 121 -17.72 -3.86 11.13
N CYS A 122 -17.21 -2.69 11.53
CA CYS A 122 -17.94 -1.68 12.32
C CYS A 122 -19.24 -1.17 11.59
N GLY A 123 -19.54 -1.68 10.38
CA GLY A 123 -20.78 -1.41 9.65
C GLY A 123 -20.75 -0.12 8.83
N GLY A 124 -21.90 0.28 8.31
CA GLY A 124 -22.01 1.43 7.40
C GLY A 124 -21.73 2.80 8.04
N THR A 125 -21.58 2.86 9.35
CA THR A 125 -21.25 4.07 10.11
C THR A 125 -19.74 4.22 10.36
N CYS A 126 -18.91 3.20 10.09
CA CYS A 126 -17.47 3.32 10.27
C CYS A 126 -16.79 3.93 9.05
N ALA A 127 -16.10 5.04 9.25
CA ALA A 127 -15.20 5.66 8.27
C ALA A 127 -13.75 5.14 8.36
N CYS A 128 -13.50 4.17 9.25
CA CYS A 128 -12.18 3.64 9.54
C CYS A 128 -11.55 2.86 8.37
N ASN A 129 -12.39 2.19 7.57
CA ASN A 129 -12.06 1.45 6.34
C ASN A 129 -10.77 0.62 6.41
N THR A 130 -10.42 0.11 7.59
CA THR A 130 -9.16 -0.58 7.84
C THR A 130 -9.20 -1.96 7.23
N LEU A 131 -8.21 -2.25 6.40
CA LEU A 131 -7.90 -3.56 5.82
C LEU A 131 -6.54 -4.04 6.31
N SER A 132 -6.35 -5.36 6.35
CA SER A 132 -5.10 -6.01 6.75
C SER A 132 -4.95 -7.39 6.11
N ALA A 133 -3.70 -7.83 5.89
CA ALA A 133 -3.40 -9.19 5.43
C ALA A 133 -3.47 -10.23 6.56
N MET A 134 -3.52 -9.79 7.81
CA MET A 134 -3.49 -10.63 9.01
C MET A 134 -4.51 -10.14 10.05
N PRO A 135 -4.91 -11.01 11.01
CA PRO A 135 -5.73 -10.58 12.13
C PRO A 135 -5.10 -9.38 12.84
N ALA A 136 -5.87 -8.32 13.04
CA ALA A 136 -5.41 -7.10 13.70
C ALA A 136 -6.60 -6.33 14.30
N GLY A 137 -6.31 -5.23 14.98
CA GLY A 137 -7.31 -4.25 15.41
C GLY A 137 -7.61 -3.24 14.30
N CYS A 138 -8.88 -2.85 14.19
CA CYS A 138 -9.32 -1.72 13.39
C CYS A 138 -9.00 -0.39 14.09
N LYS A 139 -8.91 0.71 13.32
CA LYS A 139 -8.80 2.06 13.89
C LYS A 139 -9.97 2.45 14.81
N CYS A 140 -11.16 1.82 14.66
CA CYS A 140 -12.29 1.99 15.60
C CYS A 140 -12.12 1.21 16.93
N GLY A 141 -11.02 0.48 17.12
CA GLY A 141 -10.75 -0.34 18.32
C GLY A 141 -11.34 -1.76 18.27
N MET A 142 -12.18 -2.08 17.29
CA MET A 142 -12.76 -3.41 17.11
C MET A 142 -11.79 -4.37 16.42
N PRO A 143 -11.84 -5.69 16.65
CA PRO A 143 -11.07 -6.66 15.88
C PRO A 143 -11.52 -6.67 14.41
N LEU A 144 -10.58 -6.86 13.49
CA LEU A 144 -10.92 -7.03 12.07
C LEU A 144 -11.57 -8.40 11.84
N LYS A 145 -12.56 -8.44 10.95
CA LYS A 145 -13.21 -9.66 10.47
C LYS A 145 -12.49 -10.18 9.23
N LYS A 146 -12.27 -11.49 9.14
CA LYS A 146 -11.78 -12.13 7.91
C LYS A 146 -12.88 -12.14 6.84
N ALA A 147 -12.54 -11.82 5.60
CA ALA A 147 -13.45 -11.99 4.47
C ALA A 147 -13.54 -13.47 4.07
N GLU A 148 -14.70 -14.07 4.31
CA GLU A 148 -15.00 -15.49 4.05
C GLU A 148 -15.86 -15.66 2.80
#